data_AF-A0A2E0FAF8-F1
#
_entry.id   AF-A0A2E0FAF8-F1
#
_cell.length_a   1.000
_cell.length_b   1.000
_cell.length_c   1.000
_cell.angle_alpha   90.00
_cell.angle_beta   90.00
_cell.angle_gamma   90.00
#
_symmetry.space_group_name_H-M   'P 1'
#
loop_
_entity.id
_entity.type
_entity.pdbx_description
1 polymer ?
#
loop_
_entity_poly.entity_id
_entity_poly.type
_entity_poly.pdbx_seq_one_letter_code
_entity_poly.pdbx_strand_id
1 'polypeptide(L)'
;MFSIIKFLQKILFFSFLLSCGNSNNKSLEMSRSFLPKASGENNEMLIVMDSAAFKRDIGRSLVNTYGSFVSGLPQPEKKFDLRYIRPRSFNSILKHAKNIVVAFTLDGKGIDSEILRKNFNVKSLQRMKSDTSLYYFTRRDQYAKGQIILYLFGKSEKLLLGKVEKNKNLILKYFEDEVKKRVKNDLFRRQEDNIVSKIYEDHSIKIKIPFGYDLAKNLPDSKGNFFWLRQLEPDHEKNIFVYYEDYSDYNWVDFRSVLRIREKISKKFLTDSENRKVSMTIQDVFPIEYKDVIFKNYSAIEATGLWKLTDLSAGGPFKSYVLYDHKKKRAYYIEGYVFAPGQKKRNLMQEINSILNTFEI
;
A
#
# COMPACT_ATOMS: atom_id res chain seq x y z
N MET A 1 -19.88 13.62 34.52
CA MET A 1 -20.23 13.72 33.08
C MET A 1 -20.02 15.12 32.47
N PHE A 2 -19.91 16.20 33.26
CA PHE A 2 -19.68 17.57 32.76
C PHE A 2 -18.20 18.01 32.58
N SER A 3 -17.22 17.20 32.99
CA SER A 3 -15.79 17.53 32.89
C SER A 3 -15.13 17.04 31.59
N ILE A 4 -15.67 15.99 30.96
CA ILE A 4 -15.13 15.41 29.72
C ILE A 4 -15.49 16.26 28.48
N ILE A 5 -16.61 16.99 28.54
CA ILE A 5 -17.10 17.84 27.44
C ILE A 5 -16.22 19.10 27.24
N LYS A 6 -15.61 19.63 28.32
CA LYS A 6 -14.67 20.78 28.23
C LYS A 6 -13.29 20.41 27.67
N PHE A 7 -12.92 19.13 27.69
CA PHE A 7 -11.65 18.65 27.10
C PHE A 7 -11.78 18.43 25.58
N LEU A 8 -12.94 18.01 25.11
CA LEU A 8 -13.27 17.86 23.68
C LEU A 8 -13.40 19.20 22.94
N GLN A 9 -13.82 20.28 23.62
CA GLN A 9 -13.88 21.62 23.02
C GLN A 9 -12.51 22.28 22.79
N LYS A 10 -11.43 21.82 23.45
CA LYS A 10 -10.06 22.32 23.21
C LYS A 10 -9.31 21.60 22.09
N ILE A 11 -9.79 20.45 21.63
CA ILE A 11 -9.20 19.70 20.50
C ILE A 11 -9.84 20.11 19.16
N LEU A 12 -11.01 20.75 19.18
CA LEU A 12 -11.74 21.16 17.98
C LEU A 12 -11.43 22.58 17.45
N PHE A 13 -10.48 23.31 18.07
CA PHE A 13 -10.27 24.74 17.78
C PHE A 13 -8.89 25.11 17.19
N PHE A 14 -8.20 24.18 16.53
CA PHE A 14 -6.91 24.47 15.86
C PHE A 14 -6.83 24.02 14.39
N SER A 15 -7.97 23.93 13.72
CA SER A 15 -8.11 23.56 12.30
C SER A 15 -8.77 24.63 11.44
N PHE A 16 -8.79 25.89 11.88
CA PHE A 16 -9.16 27.01 11.02
C PHE A 16 -8.19 28.17 11.26
N LEU A 17 -7.40 28.48 10.24
CA LEU A 17 -7.03 29.82 9.75
C LEU A 17 -5.73 29.70 8.94
N LEU A 18 -5.90 29.41 7.65
CA LEU A 18 -5.20 30.06 6.52
C LEU A 18 -5.98 29.67 5.24
N SER A 19 -7.23 30.12 5.20
CA SER A 19 -8.02 30.22 3.96
C SER A 19 -8.02 31.69 3.57
N CYS A 20 -7.02 32.10 2.79
CA CYS A 20 -6.99 33.36 2.07
C CYS A 20 -7.15 33.09 0.57
N GLY A 21 -8.17 33.67 -0.03
CA GLY A 21 -8.20 34.02 -1.46
C GLY A 21 -8.82 32.98 -2.39
N ASN A 22 -10.14 33.02 -2.53
CA ASN A 22 -10.94 32.23 -3.47
C ASN A 22 -10.81 32.70 -4.95
N SER A 23 -9.64 33.20 -5.35
CA SER A 23 -9.32 33.62 -6.72
C SER A 23 -8.08 32.92 -7.32
N ASN A 24 -7.39 32.06 -6.58
CA ASN A 24 -6.15 31.41 -7.01
C ASN A 24 -6.28 29.95 -7.49
N ASN A 25 -7.47 29.34 -7.44
CA ASN A 25 -7.59 27.93 -7.82
C ASN A 25 -7.40 27.70 -9.33
N LYS A 26 -7.87 28.61 -10.19
CA LYS A 26 -7.67 28.49 -11.65
C LYS A 26 -6.20 28.66 -12.06
N SER A 27 -5.45 29.57 -11.42
CA SER A 27 -4.02 29.79 -11.72
C SER A 27 -3.13 28.67 -11.17
N LEU A 28 -3.46 28.10 -10.00
CA LEU A 28 -2.78 26.91 -9.45
C LEU A 28 -3.06 25.64 -10.28
N GLU A 29 -4.27 25.44 -10.78
CA GLU A 29 -4.56 24.31 -11.67
C GLU A 29 -3.92 24.49 -13.06
N MET A 30 -3.94 25.71 -13.61
CA MET A 30 -3.31 26.02 -14.89
C MET A 30 -1.78 25.88 -14.82
N SER A 31 -1.12 26.33 -13.74
CA SER A 31 0.32 26.12 -13.52
C SER A 31 0.69 24.66 -13.30
N ARG A 32 -0.14 23.88 -12.58
CA ARG A 32 0.01 22.42 -12.52
C ARG A 32 -0.10 21.79 -13.91
N SER A 33 -0.94 22.30 -14.80
CA SER A 33 -1.15 21.74 -16.14
C SER A 33 0.14 21.70 -17.00
N PHE A 34 1.09 22.61 -16.78
CA PHE A 34 2.37 22.68 -17.49
C PHE A 34 3.48 21.79 -16.91
N LEU A 35 3.27 21.20 -15.73
CA LEU A 35 4.28 20.33 -15.13
C LEU A 35 4.37 18.99 -15.88
N PRO A 36 5.59 18.47 -16.11
CA PRO A 36 5.78 17.13 -16.65
C PRO A 36 5.22 16.08 -15.69
N LYS A 37 4.94 14.87 -16.17
CA LYS A 37 4.55 13.75 -15.30
C LYS A 37 5.77 13.27 -14.50
N ALA A 38 5.55 12.90 -13.25
CA ALA A 38 6.60 12.30 -12.42
C ALA A 38 7.05 10.95 -13.01
N SER A 39 8.35 10.67 -12.92
CA SER A 39 9.01 9.51 -13.52
C SER A 39 9.51 8.50 -12.47
N GLY A 40 9.88 7.31 -12.93
CA GLY A 40 10.37 6.21 -12.09
C GLY A 40 9.28 5.27 -11.58
N GLU A 41 9.70 4.21 -10.90
CA GLU A 41 8.81 3.19 -10.38
C GLU A 41 7.98 3.70 -9.19
N ASN A 42 6.80 3.12 -8.97
CA ASN A 42 5.93 3.60 -7.90
C ASN A 42 6.57 3.49 -6.51
N ASN A 43 7.39 2.47 -6.29
CA ASN A 43 8.08 2.19 -5.04
C ASN A 43 9.57 2.60 -5.08
N GLU A 44 10.02 3.36 -6.07
CA GLU A 44 11.34 3.97 -6.03
C GLU A 44 11.31 5.21 -5.12
N MET A 45 12.31 5.37 -4.25
CA MET A 45 12.39 6.54 -3.37
C MET A 45 13.79 7.14 -3.34
N LEU A 46 13.87 8.44 -3.57
CA LEU A 46 15.11 9.20 -3.41
C LEU A 46 15.23 9.71 -1.98
N ILE A 47 16.38 9.49 -1.35
CA ILE A 47 16.76 10.13 -0.07
C ILE A 47 17.84 11.16 -0.38
N VAL A 48 17.47 12.44 -0.29
CA VAL A 48 18.36 13.58 -0.55
C VAL A 48 18.85 14.14 0.78
N MET A 49 20.13 13.96 1.08
CA MET A 49 20.72 14.40 2.36
C MET A 49 22.23 14.61 2.24
N ASP A 50 22.78 15.48 3.09
CA ASP A 50 24.22 15.64 3.26
C ASP A 50 24.92 14.28 3.52
N SER A 51 26.05 14.06 2.85
CA SER A 51 26.75 12.77 2.90
C SER A 51 27.28 12.40 4.29
N ALA A 52 27.65 13.38 5.11
CA ALA A 52 28.09 13.13 6.47
C ALA A 52 26.91 12.69 7.34
N ALA A 53 25.77 13.36 7.23
CA ALA A 53 24.54 12.97 7.94
C ALA A 53 24.01 11.60 7.49
N PHE A 54 24.11 11.29 6.19
CA PHE A 54 23.66 10.00 5.64
C PHE A 54 24.43 8.79 6.18
N LYS A 55 25.73 8.95 6.45
CA LYS A 55 26.55 7.88 7.03
C LYS A 55 26.28 7.62 8.52
N ARG A 56 25.55 8.53 9.19
CA ARG A 56 25.23 8.47 10.62
C ARG A 56 23.84 7.89 10.89
N ASP A 57 23.43 7.94 12.14
CA ASP A 57 22.22 7.26 12.63
C ASP A 57 20.94 7.78 11.97
N ILE A 58 20.87 9.07 11.67
CA ILE A 58 19.72 9.63 10.94
C ILE A 58 19.54 8.99 9.56
N GLY A 59 20.64 8.80 8.80
CA GLY A 59 20.59 8.15 7.50
C GLY A 59 20.18 6.68 7.61
N ARG A 60 20.74 5.95 8.57
CA ARG A 60 20.35 4.56 8.86
C ARG A 60 18.88 4.46 9.26
N SER A 61 18.37 5.39 10.07
CA SER A 61 16.97 5.43 10.50
C SER A 61 16.00 5.61 9.33
N LEU A 62 16.33 6.50 8.37
CA LEU A 62 15.54 6.67 7.14
C LEU A 62 15.59 5.42 6.26
N VAL A 63 16.79 4.84 6.08
CA VAL A 63 16.96 3.60 5.29
C VAL A 63 16.17 2.44 5.91
N ASN A 64 16.22 2.26 7.22
CA ASN A 64 15.48 1.22 7.92
C ASN A 64 13.96 1.45 7.87
N THR A 65 13.53 2.71 7.95
CA THR A 65 12.10 3.07 7.89
C THR A 65 11.52 2.75 6.51
N TYR A 66 12.08 3.35 5.45
CA TYR A 66 11.52 3.22 4.11
C TYR A 66 11.93 1.95 3.37
N GLY A 67 13.09 1.39 3.73
CA GLY A 67 13.63 0.16 3.18
C GLY A 67 13.27 -1.09 4.00
N SER A 68 12.37 -0.99 4.97
CA SER A 68 11.85 -2.14 5.71
C SER A 68 11.20 -3.16 4.76
N PHE A 69 11.26 -4.44 5.11
CA PHE A 69 10.72 -5.51 4.26
C PHE A 69 9.19 -5.56 4.29
N VAL A 70 8.62 -6.02 3.18
CA VAL A 70 7.20 -6.36 3.07
C VAL A 70 7.01 -7.74 3.66
N SER A 71 6.08 -7.86 4.61
CA SER A 71 5.78 -9.14 5.22
C SER A 71 4.93 -10.04 4.32
N GLY A 72 5.00 -11.34 4.56
CA GLY A 72 4.22 -12.36 3.84
C GLY A 72 4.72 -12.66 2.43
N LEU A 73 5.95 -12.26 2.08
CA LEU A 73 6.61 -12.64 0.84
C LEU A 73 7.62 -13.77 1.08
N PRO A 74 7.82 -14.68 0.10
CA PRO A 74 8.75 -15.80 0.27
C PRO A 74 10.22 -15.37 0.33
N GLN A 75 10.53 -14.23 -0.27
CA GLN A 75 11.85 -13.61 -0.25
C GLN A 75 11.72 -12.18 0.29
N PRO A 76 12.71 -11.68 1.05
CA PRO A 76 12.65 -10.35 1.63
C PRO A 76 12.73 -9.27 0.53
N GLU A 77 11.63 -8.54 0.33
CA GLU A 77 11.57 -7.42 -0.62
C GLU A 77 11.26 -6.12 0.14
N LYS A 78 12.04 -5.07 -0.14
CA LYS A 78 11.90 -3.77 0.56
C LYS A 78 10.60 -3.08 0.15
N LYS A 79 9.97 -2.33 1.05
CA LYS A 79 8.79 -1.50 0.75
C LYS A 79 9.07 -0.45 -0.33
N PHE A 80 10.25 0.17 -0.26
CA PHE A 80 10.78 1.07 -1.29
C PHE A 80 12.19 0.66 -1.71
N ASP A 81 12.46 0.78 -3.02
CA ASP A 81 13.81 0.69 -3.58
C ASP A 81 14.48 2.06 -3.42
N LEU A 82 15.38 2.15 -2.43
CA LEU A 82 15.97 3.42 -2.00
C LEU A 82 17.18 3.80 -2.83
N ARG A 83 17.28 5.08 -3.21
CA ARG A 83 18.47 5.68 -3.82
C ARG A 83 18.90 6.92 -3.04
N TYR A 84 20.14 6.90 -2.57
CA TYR A 84 20.74 8.05 -1.90
C TYR A 84 21.28 9.05 -2.92
N ILE A 85 20.96 10.33 -2.73
CA ILE A 85 21.39 11.43 -3.61
C ILE A 85 22.01 12.54 -2.76
N ARG A 86 23.21 13.00 -3.15
CA ARG A 86 23.81 14.21 -2.57
C ARG A 86 23.05 15.45 -3.08
N PRO A 87 22.80 16.47 -2.24
CA PRO A 87 22.14 17.71 -2.66
C PRO A 87 22.74 18.36 -3.91
N ARG A 88 24.07 18.42 -4.05
CA ARG A 88 24.73 18.92 -5.28
C ARG A 88 24.43 18.12 -6.54
N SER A 89 24.11 16.83 -6.41
CA SER A 89 23.79 15.94 -7.51
C SER A 89 22.29 15.87 -7.80
N PHE A 90 21.45 16.56 -7.02
CA PHE A 90 19.99 16.52 -7.15
C PHE A 90 19.49 17.46 -8.28
N ASN A 91 19.78 17.03 -9.51
CA ASN A 91 19.48 17.75 -10.75
C ASN A 91 17.97 17.75 -11.13
N SER A 92 17.63 18.41 -12.23
CA SER A 92 16.24 18.52 -12.73
C SER A 92 15.58 17.17 -13.03
N ILE A 93 16.33 16.19 -13.55
CA ILE A 93 15.79 14.86 -13.88
C ILE A 93 15.39 14.13 -12.61
N LEU A 94 16.27 14.09 -11.60
CA LEU A 94 15.99 13.45 -10.32
C LEU A 94 14.88 14.16 -9.55
N LYS A 95 14.76 15.48 -9.74
CA LYS A 95 13.64 16.27 -9.22
C LYS A 95 12.30 15.86 -9.81
N HIS A 96 12.19 15.01 -10.84
CA HIS A 96 10.90 14.51 -11.33
C HIS A 96 10.50 13.15 -10.70
N ALA A 97 11.30 12.57 -9.81
CA ALA A 97 10.97 11.28 -9.18
C ALA A 97 9.66 11.34 -8.39
N LYS A 98 8.88 10.25 -8.40
CA LYS A 98 7.57 10.19 -7.72
C LYS A 98 7.66 10.34 -6.20
N ASN A 99 8.67 9.75 -5.56
CA ASN A 99 8.84 9.78 -4.10
C ASN A 99 10.22 10.34 -3.72
N ILE A 100 10.24 11.45 -2.99
CA ILE A 100 11.48 12.07 -2.53
C ILE A 100 11.37 12.39 -1.04
N VAL A 101 12.40 12.03 -0.28
CA VAL A 101 12.62 12.47 1.10
C VAL A 101 13.85 13.37 1.11
N VAL A 102 13.69 14.62 1.51
CA VAL A 102 14.79 15.56 1.70
C VAL A 102 15.00 15.73 3.20
N ALA A 103 16.18 15.39 3.72
CA ALA A 103 16.48 15.49 5.14
C ALA A 103 17.69 16.40 5.39
N PHE A 104 17.58 17.34 6.34
CA PHE A 104 18.67 18.25 6.69
C PHE A 104 18.56 18.77 8.13
N THR A 105 19.67 19.26 8.67
CA THR A 105 19.66 19.98 9.95
C THR A 105 20.00 21.45 9.76
N LEU A 106 19.51 22.29 10.68
CA LEU A 106 19.76 23.72 10.64
C LEU A 106 21.19 24.08 11.07
N ASP A 107 21.82 23.24 11.90
CA ASP A 107 23.20 23.38 12.38
C ASP A 107 24.25 22.73 11.45
N GLY A 108 23.83 22.01 10.41
CA GLY A 108 24.73 21.30 9.50
C GLY A 108 25.68 22.25 8.77
N LYS A 109 26.99 22.05 8.91
CA LYS A 109 28.02 22.95 8.35
C LYS A 109 28.51 22.56 6.95
N GLY A 110 28.11 21.39 6.46
CA GLY A 110 28.51 20.91 5.13
C GLY A 110 27.88 21.73 4.00
N ILE A 111 28.57 21.78 2.85
CA ILE A 111 28.08 22.49 1.67
C ILE A 111 26.75 21.92 1.15
N ASP A 112 26.56 20.60 1.27
CA ASP A 112 25.31 19.93 0.90
C ASP A 112 24.15 20.37 1.84
N SER A 113 24.43 20.52 3.13
CA SER A 113 23.49 21.08 4.10
C SER A 113 23.14 22.54 3.80
N GLU A 114 24.12 23.34 3.37
CA GLU A 114 23.90 24.74 2.97
C GLU A 114 23.00 24.85 1.73
N ILE A 115 23.24 24.03 0.71
CA ILE A 115 22.41 23.98 -0.50
C ILE A 115 20.96 23.66 -0.17
N LEU A 116 20.72 22.70 0.72
CA LEU A 116 19.36 22.36 1.15
C LEU A 116 18.67 23.54 1.84
N ARG A 117 19.39 24.27 2.72
CA ARG A 117 18.83 25.44 3.42
C ARG A 117 18.57 26.63 2.50
N LYS A 118 19.38 26.84 1.46
CA LYS A 118 19.19 27.93 0.48
C LYS A 118 17.89 27.81 -0.32
N ASN A 119 17.27 26.64 -0.36
CA ASN A 119 15.94 26.45 -0.97
C ASN A 119 14.80 27.05 -0.12
N PHE A 120 15.09 27.62 1.05
CA PHE A 120 14.12 28.18 1.97
C PHE A 120 14.35 29.67 2.20
N ASN A 121 13.26 30.43 2.31
CA ASN A 121 13.35 31.84 2.70
C ASN A 121 13.69 32.00 4.20
N VAL A 122 14.19 33.18 4.56
CA VAL A 122 14.66 33.51 5.91
C VAL A 122 13.57 33.28 6.96
N LYS A 123 12.32 33.72 6.70
CA LYS A 123 11.19 33.54 7.63
C LYS A 123 10.89 32.06 7.90
N SER A 124 10.99 31.21 6.87
CA SER A 124 10.79 29.76 7.02
C SER A 124 11.89 29.14 7.88
N LEU A 125 13.14 29.46 7.61
CA LEU A 125 14.28 28.98 8.41
C LEU A 125 14.19 29.45 9.87
N GLN A 126 13.79 30.70 10.10
CA GLN A 126 13.55 31.23 11.45
C GLN A 126 12.45 30.47 12.16
N ARG A 127 11.33 30.16 11.49
CA ARG A 127 10.23 29.37 12.07
C ARG A 127 10.66 27.95 12.41
N MET A 128 11.41 27.28 11.52
CA MET A 128 11.98 25.95 11.80
C MET A 128 12.96 25.98 12.99
N LYS A 129 13.64 27.11 13.19
CA LYS A 129 14.56 27.33 14.31
C LYS A 129 13.85 27.73 15.61
N SER A 130 12.72 28.43 15.58
CA SER A 130 12.03 28.80 16.82
C SER A 130 11.18 27.65 17.36
N ASP A 131 10.49 26.93 16.48
CA ASP A 131 9.52 25.90 16.86
C ASP A 131 10.04 24.47 16.60
N THR A 132 10.50 23.80 17.66
CA THR A 132 10.98 22.41 17.60
C THR A 132 9.86 21.36 17.48
N SER A 133 8.59 21.78 17.55
CA SER A 133 7.47 20.88 17.26
C SER A 133 7.38 20.62 15.75
N LEU A 134 7.80 21.58 14.91
CA LEU A 134 7.90 21.45 13.47
C LEU A 134 9.17 20.69 13.09
N TYR A 135 8.98 19.56 12.42
CA TYR A 135 10.10 18.72 11.95
C TYR A 135 9.90 18.20 10.53
N TYR A 136 8.74 18.46 9.92
CA TYR A 136 8.46 18.09 8.55
C TYR A 136 7.47 19.03 7.88
N PHE A 137 7.48 19.03 6.56
CA PHE A 137 6.34 19.45 5.73
C PHE A 137 6.37 18.67 4.42
N THR A 138 5.26 18.66 3.70
CA THR A 138 5.14 17.98 2.40
C THR A 138 4.91 18.99 1.27
N ARG A 139 5.40 18.64 0.08
CA ARG A 139 5.11 19.35 -1.17
C ARG A 139 4.61 18.33 -2.18
N ARG A 140 3.51 18.68 -2.85
CA ARG A 140 2.97 17.91 -3.96
C ARG A 140 3.21 18.67 -5.24
N ASP A 141 3.52 17.93 -6.30
CA ASP A 141 3.67 18.47 -7.65
C ASP A 141 4.57 19.71 -7.70
N GLN A 142 5.67 19.69 -6.95
CA GLN A 142 6.60 20.83 -6.91
C GLN A 142 7.38 20.94 -8.23
N TYR A 143 7.76 19.80 -8.79
CA TYR A 143 8.52 19.73 -10.05
C TYR A 143 7.82 18.89 -11.12
N ALA A 144 6.96 17.93 -10.73
CA ALA A 144 6.28 17.04 -11.67
C ALA A 144 4.92 16.56 -11.12
N LYS A 145 3.92 16.32 -11.98
CA LYS A 145 2.59 15.83 -11.59
C LYS A 145 2.66 14.41 -11.03
N GLY A 146 1.99 14.17 -9.90
CA GLY A 146 1.99 12.90 -9.18
C GLY A 146 3.20 12.73 -8.25
N GLN A 147 3.95 13.81 -8.00
CA GLN A 147 5.13 13.80 -7.15
C GLN A 147 4.80 14.14 -5.70
N ILE A 148 5.48 13.45 -4.78
CA ILE A 148 5.49 13.72 -3.37
C ILE A 148 6.91 13.97 -2.88
N ILE A 149 7.13 15.13 -2.24
CA ILE A 149 8.37 15.47 -1.55
C ILE A 149 8.07 15.67 -0.06
N LEU A 150 8.67 14.83 0.77
CA LEU A 150 8.68 15.00 2.22
C LEU A 150 9.98 15.66 2.63
N TYR A 151 9.89 16.86 3.21
CA TYR A 151 11.03 17.53 3.81
C TYR A 151 11.03 17.23 5.30
N LEU A 152 12.14 16.70 5.80
CA LEU A 152 12.42 16.43 7.20
C LEU A 152 13.53 17.36 7.66
N PHE A 153 13.34 18.05 8.78
CA PHE A 153 14.32 18.99 9.30
C PHE A 153 14.32 19.04 10.82
N GLY A 154 15.47 19.41 11.38
CA GLY A 154 15.61 19.62 12.81
C GLY A 154 16.73 20.60 13.14
N LYS A 155 16.72 21.13 14.37
CA LYS A 155 17.81 22.01 14.85
C LYS A 155 19.17 21.32 14.80
N SER A 156 19.19 20.06 15.22
CA SER A 156 20.36 19.19 15.25
C SER A 156 19.98 17.78 14.84
N GLU A 157 20.99 16.96 14.55
CA GLU A 157 20.81 15.57 14.13
C GLU A 157 20.08 14.74 15.19
N LYS A 158 20.45 14.89 16.47
CA LYS A 158 19.82 14.17 17.59
C LYS A 158 18.31 14.46 17.68
N LEU A 159 17.92 15.72 17.50
CA LEU A 159 16.50 16.11 17.55
C LEU A 159 15.74 15.59 16.34
N LEU A 160 16.33 15.65 15.14
CA LEU A 160 15.72 15.12 13.93
C LEU A 160 15.55 13.59 14.03
N LEU A 161 16.58 12.87 14.49
CA LEU A 161 16.54 11.43 14.69
C LEU A 161 15.39 11.03 15.63
N GLY A 162 15.30 11.65 16.81
CA GLY A 162 14.22 11.35 17.76
C GLY A 162 12.82 11.62 17.18
N LYS A 163 12.66 12.62 16.31
CA LYS A 163 11.39 12.86 15.62
C LYS A 163 11.10 11.81 14.54
N VAL A 164 12.09 11.44 13.74
CA VAL A 164 11.94 10.40 12.71
C VAL A 164 11.59 9.06 13.35
N GLU A 165 12.30 8.64 14.39
CA GLU A 165 12.05 7.36 15.06
C GLU A 165 10.67 7.32 15.72
N LYS A 166 10.27 8.40 16.40
CA LYS A 166 8.95 8.51 17.03
C LYS A 166 7.80 8.46 16.00
N ASN A 167 8.04 8.92 14.78
CA ASN A 167 6.99 9.08 13.75
C ASN A 167 7.20 8.18 12.52
N LYS A 168 8.10 7.19 12.59
CA LYS A 168 8.50 6.34 11.44
C LYS A 168 7.31 5.70 10.72
N ASN A 169 6.32 5.23 11.49
CA ASN A 169 5.12 4.59 10.94
C ASN A 169 4.27 5.59 10.16
N LEU A 170 4.13 6.82 10.66
CA LEU A 170 3.32 7.86 10.02
C LEU A 170 3.93 8.30 8.69
N ILE A 171 5.24 8.59 8.68
CA ILE A 171 5.93 9.07 7.47
C ILE A 171 6.06 7.97 6.41
N LEU A 172 6.24 6.71 6.81
CA LEU A 172 6.20 5.56 5.91
C LEU A 172 4.81 5.38 5.32
N LYS A 173 3.78 5.34 6.18
CA LYS A 173 2.38 5.15 5.77
C LYS A 173 1.93 6.21 4.77
N TYR A 174 2.39 7.45 4.93
CA TYR A 174 2.09 8.52 3.99
C TYR A 174 2.51 8.17 2.55
N PHE A 175 3.74 7.68 2.34
CA PHE A 175 4.18 7.26 1.01
C PHE A 175 3.49 5.96 0.55
N GLU A 176 3.31 4.98 1.43
CA GLU A 176 2.59 3.74 1.09
C GLU A 176 1.17 4.02 0.58
N ASP A 177 0.46 4.96 1.21
CA ASP A 177 -0.89 5.33 0.81
C ASP A 177 -0.91 6.09 -0.53
N GLU A 178 0.13 6.88 -0.84
CA GLU A 178 0.30 7.51 -2.16
C GLU A 178 0.67 6.52 -3.26
N VAL A 179 1.47 5.49 -2.94
CA VAL A 179 1.73 4.36 -3.85
C VAL A 179 0.44 3.62 -4.14
N LYS A 180 -0.34 3.26 -3.11
CA LYS A 180 -1.63 2.57 -3.28
C LYS A 180 -2.58 3.34 -4.20
N LYS A 181 -2.67 4.66 -4.05
CA LYS A 181 -3.50 5.50 -4.94
C LYS A 181 -3.04 5.43 -6.39
N ARG A 182 -1.73 5.53 -6.64
CA ARG A 182 -1.16 5.43 -8.00
C ARG A 182 -1.39 4.06 -8.61
N VAL A 183 -1.06 3.00 -7.88
CA VAL A 183 -1.28 1.61 -8.33
C VAL A 183 -2.76 1.40 -8.67
N LYS A 184 -3.68 1.81 -7.79
CA LYS A 184 -5.12 1.72 -8.07
C LYS A 184 -5.52 2.48 -9.34
N ASN A 185 -5.07 3.72 -9.49
CA ASN A 185 -5.42 4.56 -10.63
C ASN A 185 -4.86 4.00 -11.95
N ASP A 186 -3.66 3.44 -11.92
CA ASP A 186 -3.00 2.84 -13.09
C ASP A 186 -3.65 1.51 -13.48
N LEU A 187 -3.94 0.67 -12.48
CA LEU A 187 -4.53 -0.65 -12.66
C LEU A 187 -5.94 -0.60 -13.25
N PHE A 188 -6.77 0.34 -12.80
CA PHE A 188 -8.18 0.45 -13.24
C PHE A 188 -8.39 1.50 -14.34
N ARG A 189 -7.35 1.86 -15.12
CA ARG A 189 -7.53 2.71 -16.31
C ARG A 189 -8.36 2.01 -17.39
N ARG A 190 -8.24 0.69 -17.46
CA ARG A 190 -9.04 -0.21 -18.31
C ARG A 190 -9.50 -1.38 -17.45
N GLN A 191 -10.71 -1.84 -17.68
CA GLN A 191 -11.35 -2.89 -16.90
C GLN A 191 -12.01 -3.91 -17.83
N GLU A 192 -12.21 -5.12 -17.29
CA GLU A 192 -12.99 -6.17 -17.95
C GLU A 192 -14.47 -6.02 -17.63
N ASP A 193 -15.13 -5.02 -18.21
CA ASP A 193 -16.51 -4.65 -17.85
C ASP A 193 -17.53 -5.79 -18.08
N ASN A 194 -17.28 -6.66 -19.07
CA ASN A 194 -18.10 -7.85 -19.33
C ASN A 194 -17.97 -8.88 -18.20
N ILE A 195 -16.75 -9.11 -17.69
CA ILE A 195 -16.52 -10.04 -16.58
C ILE A 195 -17.10 -9.46 -15.29
N VAL A 196 -16.93 -8.15 -15.05
CA VAL A 196 -17.51 -7.46 -13.90
C VAL A 196 -19.03 -7.60 -13.88
N SER A 197 -19.69 -7.35 -15.02
CA SER A 197 -21.15 -7.50 -15.16
C SER A 197 -21.59 -8.93 -14.90
N LYS A 198 -20.88 -9.90 -15.49
CA LYS A 198 -21.17 -11.32 -15.31
C LYS A 198 -21.04 -11.78 -13.85
N ILE A 199 -19.98 -11.38 -13.15
CA ILE A 199 -19.81 -11.71 -11.72
C ILE A 199 -20.92 -11.10 -10.88
N TYR A 200 -21.37 -9.88 -11.19
CA TYR A 200 -22.47 -9.26 -10.48
C TYR A 200 -23.79 -10.00 -10.70
N GLU A 201 -24.11 -10.37 -11.96
CA GLU A 201 -25.31 -11.14 -12.32
C GLU A 201 -25.32 -12.53 -11.65
N ASP A 202 -24.20 -13.25 -11.72
CA ASP A 202 -24.12 -14.63 -11.26
C ASP A 202 -23.97 -14.76 -9.73
N HIS A 203 -23.36 -13.78 -9.06
CA HIS A 203 -23.00 -13.89 -7.65
C HIS A 203 -23.50 -12.77 -6.74
N SER A 204 -24.11 -11.70 -7.30
CA SER A 204 -24.46 -10.49 -6.55
C SER A 204 -23.28 -9.87 -5.79
N ILE A 205 -22.08 -9.98 -6.37
CA ILE A 205 -20.81 -9.47 -5.83
C ILE A 205 -20.32 -8.37 -6.76
N LYS A 206 -19.90 -7.23 -6.18
CA LYS A 206 -19.22 -6.17 -6.92
C LYS A 206 -17.73 -6.28 -6.69
N ILE A 207 -16.96 -6.37 -7.77
CA ILE A 207 -15.50 -6.34 -7.73
C ILE A 207 -15.02 -5.69 -9.02
N LYS A 208 -13.98 -4.85 -8.95
CA LYS A 208 -13.37 -4.28 -10.15
C LYS A 208 -12.32 -5.23 -10.68
N ILE A 209 -12.31 -5.46 -11.98
CA ILE A 209 -11.40 -6.40 -12.63
C ILE A 209 -10.58 -5.62 -13.66
N PRO A 210 -9.26 -5.49 -13.47
CA PRO A 210 -8.40 -4.81 -14.44
C PRO A 210 -8.36 -5.55 -15.78
N PHE A 211 -8.06 -4.84 -16.86
CA PHE A 211 -7.84 -5.46 -18.17
C PHE A 211 -6.76 -6.55 -18.11
N GLY A 212 -6.96 -7.64 -18.87
CA GLY A 212 -6.04 -8.78 -18.97
C GLY A 212 -6.34 -9.95 -18.03
N TYR A 213 -7.46 -9.90 -17.31
CA TYR A 213 -7.94 -11.03 -16.51
C TYR A 213 -8.99 -11.83 -17.27
N ASP A 214 -8.89 -13.15 -17.18
CA ASP A 214 -9.90 -14.10 -17.65
C ASP A 214 -10.71 -14.66 -16.48
N LEU A 215 -11.96 -15.03 -16.77
CA LEU A 215 -12.81 -15.79 -15.86
C LEU A 215 -12.51 -17.29 -15.99
N ALA A 216 -11.50 -17.76 -15.28
CA ALA A 216 -11.02 -19.15 -15.31
C ALA A 216 -12.08 -20.16 -14.82
N LYS A 217 -12.93 -19.77 -13.86
CA LYS A 217 -14.02 -20.62 -13.35
C LYS A 217 -15.15 -19.75 -12.80
N ASN A 218 -16.39 -20.18 -13.04
CA ASN A 218 -17.59 -19.47 -12.61
C ASN A 218 -18.73 -20.44 -12.26
N LEU A 219 -19.01 -20.60 -10.97
CA LEU A 219 -19.94 -21.57 -10.41
C LEU A 219 -20.92 -20.87 -9.45
N PRO A 220 -21.99 -20.25 -9.95
CA PRO A 220 -22.98 -19.59 -9.10
C PRO A 220 -23.85 -20.58 -8.31
N ASP A 221 -24.33 -20.12 -7.15
CA ASP A 221 -25.32 -20.79 -6.30
C ASP A 221 -25.02 -22.28 -6.05
N SER A 222 -26.02 -23.13 -6.27
CA SER A 222 -25.97 -24.58 -6.08
C SER A 222 -24.86 -25.28 -6.88
N LYS A 223 -24.25 -24.61 -7.87
CA LYS A 223 -23.12 -25.14 -8.63
C LYS A 223 -21.80 -25.06 -7.87
N GLY A 224 -21.68 -24.17 -6.87
CA GLY A 224 -20.49 -24.16 -6.03
C GLY A 224 -20.17 -22.87 -5.28
N ASN A 225 -20.95 -21.79 -5.42
CA ASN A 225 -20.68 -20.47 -4.81
C ASN A 225 -19.24 -19.97 -5.01
N PHE A 226 -18.67 -20.18 -6.19
CA PHE A 226 -17.24 -19.98 -6.44
C PHE A 226 -16.96 -19.35 -7.79
N PHE A 227 -16.06 -18.37 -7.84
CA PHE A 227 -15.45 -17.93 -9.08
C PHE A 227 -13.95 -17.71 -8.93
N TRP A 228 -13.22 -17.84 -10.03
CA TRP A 228 -11.77 -17.66 -10.11
C TRP A 228 -11.42 -16.86 -11.36
N LEU A 229 -10.69 -15.77 -11.12
CA LEU A 229 -10.12 -14.87 -12.10
C LEU A 229 -8.61 -15.11 -12.19
N ARG A 230 -8.08 -15.11 -13.40
CA ARG A 230 -6.65 -15.33 -13.65
C ARG A 230 -6.15 -14.36 -14.71
N GLN A 231 -5.03 -13.70 -14.43
CA GLN A 231 -4.21 -13.05 -15.44
C GLN A 231 -2.95 -13.88 -15.63
N LEU A 232 -2.72 -14.33 -16.86
CA LEU A 232 -1.59 -15.17 -17.26
C LEU A 232 -0.63 -14.35 -18.12
N GLU A 233 0.59 -14.16 -17.63
CA GLU A 233 1.68 -13.49 -18.35
C GLU A 233 2.87 -14.45 -18.45
N PRO A 234 3.84 -14.23 -19.36
CA PRO A 234 4.96 -15.16 -19.58
C PRO A 234 5.81 -15.44 -18.33
N ASP A 235 5.94 -14.49 -17.41
CA ASP A 235 6.82 -14.55 -16.25
C ASP A 235 6.08 -14.57 -14.90
N HIS A 236 4.76 -14.38 -14.90
CA HIS A 236 3.95 -14.41 -13.68
C HIS A 236 2.47 -14.70 -13.94
N GLU A 237 1.80 -15.15 -12.89
CA GLU A 237 0.35 -15.29 -12.84
C GLU A 237 -0.19 -14.57 -11.61
N LYS A 238 -1.29 -13.83 -11.81
CA LYS A 238 -2.07 -13.23 -10.74
C LYS A 238 -3.43 -13.88 -10.71
N ASN A 239 -3.82 -14.37 -9.54
CA ASN A 239 -5.04 -15.13 -9.37
C ASN A 239 -5.88 -14.50 -8.27
N ILE A 240 -7.20 -14.46 -8.47
CA ILE A 240 -8.17 -13.99 -7.48
C ILE A 240 -9.35 -14.94 -7.48
N PHE A 241 -9.75 -15.43 -6.33
CA PHE A 241 -10.97 -16.21 -6.21
C PHE A 241 -11.82 -15.78 -5.03
N VAL A 242 -13.12 -16.07 -5.15
CA VAL A 242 -14.09 -15.82 -4.09
C VAL A 242 -14.93 -17.07 -3.90
N TYR A 243 -15.19 -17.39 -2.64
CA TYR A 243 -16.09 -18.45 -2.21
C TYR A 243 -17.03 -17.93 -1.11
N TYR A 244 -18.24 -18.44 -1.05
CA TYR A 244 -19.19 -18.07 0.01
C TYR A 244 -20.14 -19.19 0.42
N GLU A 245 -20.62 -19.13 1.65
CA GLU A 245 -21.58 -20.06 2.24
C GLU A 245 -22.59 -19.34 3.14
N ASP A 246 -23.84 -19.81 3.12
CA ASP A 246 -24.88 -19.32 4.00
C ASP A 246 -24.78 -20.02 5.37
N TYR A 247 -24.87 -19.24 6.44
CA TYR A 247 -24.79 -19.72 7.82
C TYR A 247 -25.96 -19.18 8.62
N SER A 248 -26.59 -20.03 9.43
CA SER A 248 -27.41 -19.51 10.53
C SER A 248 -26.53 -18.74 11.51
N ASP A 249 -27.06 -17.67 12.12
CA ASP A 249 -26.28 -16.81 13.00
C ASP A 249 -25.51 -17.62 14.06
N TYR A 250 -24.24 -17.25 14.30
CA TYR A 250 -23.25 -17.88 15.19
C TYR A 250 -22.62 -19.22 14.75
N ASN A 251 -23.08 -19.88 13.68
CA ASN A 251 -22.51 -21.17 13.23
C ASN A 251 -21.35 -21.07 12.23
N TRP A 252 -20.83 -19.87 11.95
CA TRP A 252 -19.75 -19.66 10.98
C TRP A 252 -18.34 -19.73 11.60
N VAL A 253 -18.19 -20.20 12.84
CA VAL A 253 -16.90 -20.28 13.56
C VAL A 253 -15.86 -21.07 12.76
N ASP A 254 -16.27 -22.17 12.11
CA ASP A 254 -15.38 -22.96 11.26
C ASP A 254 -14.94 -22.19 10.00
N PHE A 255 -15.83 -21.39 9.41
CA PHE A 255 -15.52 -20.53 8.26
C PHE A 255 -14.55 -19.39 8.65
N ARG A 256 -14.58 -18.96 9.92
CA ARG A 256 -13.66 -17.96 10.47
C ARG A 256 -12.21 -18.45 10.45
N SER A 257 -11.97 -19.77 10.43
CA SER A 257 -10.62 -20.33 10.29
C SER A 257 -10.17 -20.31 8.83
N VAL A 258 -9.30 -19.35 8.50
CA VAL A 258 -8.67 -19.25 7.17
C VAL A 258 -8.02 -20.57 6.73
N LEU A 259 -7.38 -21.29 7.65
CA LEU A 259 -6.77 -22.60 7.36
C LEU A 259 -7.81 -23.61 6.87
N ARG A 260 -8.89 -23.80 7.64
CA ARG A 260 -9.93 -24.79 7.34
C ARG A 260 -10.68 -24.45 6.06
N ILE A 261 -11.08 -23.19 5.91
CA ILE A 261 -11.83 -22.77 4.71
C ILE A 261 -10.96 -22.83 3.45
N ARG A 262 -9.68 -22.46 3.54
CA ARG A 262 -8.72 -22.58 2.45
C ARG A 262 -8.50 -24.03 2.04
N GLU A 263 -8.35 -24.94 2.99
CA GLU A 263 -8.21 -26.37 2.70
C GLU A 263 -9.45 -26.92 1.99
N LYS A 264 -10.65 -26.57 2.47
CA LYS A 264 -11.93 -26.94 1.85
C LYS A 264 -12.03 -26.44 0.41
N ILE A 265 -11.73 -25.17 0.16
CA ILE A 265 -11.76 -24.57 -1.17
C ILE A 265 -10.71 -25.22 -2.08
N SER A 266 -9.49 -25.40 -1.60
CA SER A 266 -8.36 -25.87 -2.41
C SER A 266 -8.60 -27.30 -2.92
N LYS A 267 -9.06 -28.20 -2.05
CA LYS A 267 -9.39 -29.59 -2.43
C LYS A 267 -10.54 -29.68 -3.43
N LYS A 268 -11.50 -28.74 -3.38
CA LYS A 268 -12.69 -28.75 -4.23
C LYS A 268 -12.48 -28.05 -5.57
N PHE A 269 -11.72 -26.96 -5.58
CA PHE A 269 -11.68 -26.04 -6.72
C PHE A 269 -10.29 -25.78 -7.29
N LEU A 270 -9.22 -25.96 -6.50
CA LEU A 270 -7.83 -25.61 -6.85
C LEU A 270 -6.94 -26.87 -6.94
N THR A 271 -7.41 -27.84 -7.72
CA THR A 271 -6.66 -29.04 -8.10
C THR A 271 -6.09 -28.87 -9.50
N ASP A 272 -4.96 -29.50 -9.74
CA ASP A 272 -4.39 -29.61 -11.08
C ASP A 272 -5.40 -30.29 -12.05
N SER A 273 -5.41 -29.82 -13.30
CA SER A 273 -6.34 -30.32 -14.33
C SER A 273 -6.02 -31.72 -14.80
N GLU A 274 -4.75 -32.12 -14.80
CA GLU A 274 -4.27 -33.41 -15.28
C GLU A 274 -4.13 -34.42 -14.12
N ASN A 275 -3.71 -33.96 -12.94
CA ASN A 275 -3.55 -34.78 -11.76
C ASN A 275 -4.30 -34.23 -10.54
N ARG A 276 -5.54 -34.70 -10.34
CA ARG A 276 -6.38 -34.29 -9.19
C ARG A 276 -5.79 -34.59 -7.80
N LYS A 277 -4.72 -35.37 -7.69
CA LYS A 277 -3.99 -35.56 -6.42
C LYS A 277 -3.12 -34.35 -6.06
N VAL A 278 -2.76 -33.53 -7.04
CA VAL A 278 -2.03 -32.28 -6.83
C VAL A 278 -3.03 -31.16 -6.57
N SER A 279 -3.01 -30.65 -5.35
CA SER A 279 -3.80 -29.48 -4.94
C SER A 279 -2.93 -28.39 -4.34
N MET A 280 -3.47 -27.17 -4.34
CA MET A 280 -2.90 -26.07 -3.57
C MET A 280 -3.02 -26.34 -2.06
N THR A 281 -1.97 -25.98 -1.32
CA THR A 281 -1.91 -26.03 0.14
C THR A 281 -1.06 -24.88 0.68
N ILE A 282 -0.92 -24.79 2.00
CA ILE A 282 -0.11 -23.77 2.68
C ILE A 282 1.35 -24.19 2.70
N GLN A 283 2.24 -23.24 2.49
CA GLN A 283 3.66 -23.38 2.79
C GLN A 283 3.91 -22.98 4.24
N ASP A 284 4.24 -23.96 5.07
CA ASP A 284 4.35 -23.90 6.52
C ASP A 284 5.73 -23.48 7.04
N VAL A 285 6.70 -23.26 6.14
CA VAL A 285 8.02 -22.70 6.48
C VAL A 285 7.92 -21.30 7.09
N PHE A 286 6.90 -20.52 6.70
CA PHE A 286 6.63 -19.21 7.28
C PHE A 286 5.21 -19.19 7.86
N PRO A 287 5.02 -18.69 9.10
CA PRO A 287 3.69 -18.62 9.69
C PRO A 287 2.79 -17.65 8.91
N ILE A 288 1.51 -17.98 8.85
CA ILE A 288 0.50 -17.06 8.33
C ILE A 288 0.33 -15.91 9.32
N GLU A 289 0.35 -14.69 8.81
CA GLU A 289 0.01 -13.50 9.59
C GLU A 289 -1.49 -13.28 9.57
N TYR A 290 -2.09 -13.14 10.75
CA TYR A 290 -3.51 -12.83 10.92
C TYR A 290 -3.71 -11.43 11.50
N LYS A 291 -4.72 -10.72 11.02
CA LYS A 291 -5.13 -9.42 11.57
C LYS A 291 -6.65 -9.32 11.57
N ASP A 292 -7.24 -8.99 12.72
CA ASP A 292 -8.61 -8.50 12.75
C ASP A 292 -8.62 -7.07 12.16
N VAL A 293 -9.43 -6.86 11.13
CA VAL A 293 -9.52 -5.59 10.41
C VAL A 293 -10.97 -5.20 10.18
N ILE A 294 -11.19 -3.91 9.94
CA ILE A 294 -12.45 -3.42 9.38
C ILE A 294 -12.27 -3.32 7.87
N PHE A 295 -12.90 -4.24 7.15
CA PHE A 295 -12.92 -4.25 5.68
C PHE A 295 -14.17 -3.50 5.22
N LYS A 296 -14.00 -2.23 4.84
CA LYS A 296 -15.10 -1.29 4.57
C LYS A 296 -15.99 -1.13 5.81
N ASN A 297 -17.14 -1.81 5.85
CA ASN A 297 -18.07 -1.77 6.97
C ASN A 297 -18.22 -3.13 7.68
N TYR A 298 -17.40 -4.12 7.33
CA TYR A 298 -17.47 -5.48 7.86
C TYR A 298 -16.27 -5.77 8.76
N SER A 299 -16.52 -6.45 9.88
CA SER A 299 -15.44 -7.08 10.65
C SER A 299 -14.89 -8.23 9.83
N ALA A 300 -13.57 -8.28 9.68
CA ALA A 300 -12.90 -9.22 8.80
C ALA A 300 -11.64 -9.79 9.45
N ILE A 301 -11.27 -11.00 9.05
CA ILE A 301 -9.93 -11.53 9.29
C ILE A 301 -9.14 -11.39 8.00
N GLU A 302 -8.10 -10.56 8.01
CA GLU A 302 -7.06 -10.55 6.99
C GLU A 302 -6.04 -11.65 7.30
N ALA A 303 -5.66 -12.42 6.29
CA ALA A 303 -4.54 -13.34 6.37
C ALA A 303 -3.56 -13.13 5.23
N THR A 304 -2.26 -13.16 5.54
CA THR A 304 -1.18 -13.11 4.54
C THR A 304 -0.24 -14.28 4.80
N GLY A 305 0.12 -15.02 3.75
CA GLY A 305 0.97 -16.18 3.90
C GLY A 305 1.48 -16.68 2.56
N LEU A 306 2.02 -17.91 2.58
CA LEU A 306 2.56 -18.56 1.40
C LEU A 306 1.75 -19.81 1.06
N TRP A 307 1.57 -20.05 -0.23
CA TRP A 307 0.96 -21.25 -0.78
C TRP A 307 2.00 -22.06 -1.54
N LYS A 308 1.77 -23.38 -1.64
CA LYS A 308 2.52 -24.32 -2.47
C LYS A 308 1.58 -25.34 -3.09
N LEU A 309 2.00 -25.97 -4.18
CA LEU A 309 1.41 -27.23 -4.61
C LEU A 309 1.95 -28.37 -3.76
N THR A 310 1.16 -29.43 -3.64
CA THR A 310 1.48 -30.63 -2.83
C THR A 310 2.68 -31.42 -3.37
N ASP A 311 2.97 -31.30 -4.67
CA ASP A 311 4.15 -31.85 -5.34
C ASP A 311 5.36 -30.90 -5.35
N LEU A 312 5.22 -29.71 -4.75
CA LEU A 312 6.24 -28.65 -4.65
C LEU A 312 6.64 -28.01 -5.98
N SER A 313 5.89 -28.22 -7.07
CA SER A 313 6.22 -27.66 -8.39
C SER A 313 5.98 -26.15 -8.49
N ALA A 314 5.03 -25.61 -7.72
CA ALA A 314 4.72 -24.18 -7.69
C ALA A 314 4.41 -23.66 -6.29
N GLY A 315 4.54 -22.34 -6.12
CA GLY A 315 4.20 -21.65 -4.89
C GLY A 315 4.38 -20.14 -4.97
N GLY A 316 3.92 -19.44 -3.94
CA GLY A 316 4.04 -17.98 -3.87
C GLY A 316 3.26 -17.37 -2.70
N PRO A 317 3.18 -16.03 -2.64
CA PRO A 317 2.42 -15.33 -1.62
C PRO A 317 0.93 -15.29 -1.94
N PHE A 318 0.12 -15.24 -0.88
CA PHE A 318 -1.31 -14.97 -0.95
C PHE A 318 -1.72 -13.93 0.10
N LYS A 319 -2.86 -13.29 -0.17
CA LYS A 319 -3.57 -12.45 0.79
C LYS A 319 -5.07 -12.72 0.70
N SER A 320 -5.70 -12.99 1.84
CA SER A 320 -7.13 -13.31 1.91
C SER A 320 -7.88 -12.50 2.95
N TYR A 321 -9.19 -12.41 2.79
CA TYR A 321 -10.12 -11.90 3.80
C TYR A 321 -11.25 -12.89 4.04
N VAL A 322 -11.60 -13.09 5.31
CA VAL A 322 -12.86 -13.72 5.74
C VAL A 322 -13.81 -12.64 6.24
N LEU A 323 -15.03 -12.61 5.72
CA LEU A 323 -16.07 -11.62 5.99
C LEU A 323 -17.37 -12.32 6.33
N TYR A 324 -18.21 -11.73 7.20
CA TYR A 324 -19.58 -12.20 7.44
C TYR A 324 -20.57 -11.05 7.21
N ASP A 325 -21.55 -11.30 6.35
CA ASP A 325 -22.69 -10.41 6.11
C ASP A 325 -23.88 -10.85 6.96
N HIS A 326 -24.15 -10.10 8.03
CA HIS A 326 -25.26 -10.35 8.93
C HIS A 326 -26.64 -10.20 8.26
N LYS A 327 -26.77 -9.40 7.20
CA LYS A 327 -28.06 -9.18 6.51
C LYS A 327 -28.40 -10.36 5.61
N LYS A 328 -27.42 -10.82 4.83
CA LYS A 328 -27.55 -11.99 3.95
C LYS A 328 -27.35 -13.32 4.68
N LYS A 329 -26.88 -13.29 5.94
CA LYS A 329 -26.49 -14.48 6.72
C LYS A 329 -25.47 -15.34 5.96
N ARG A 330 -24.46 -14.69 5.39
CA ARG A 330 -23.51 -15.30 4.45
C ARG A 330 -22.08 -14.95 4.82
N ALA A 331 -21.21 -15.95 4.87
CA ALA A 331 -19.78 -15.77 5.03
C ALA A 331 -19.08 -15.81 3.66
N TYR A 332 -18.06 -14.96 3.48
CA TYR A 332 -17.29 -14.83 2.25
C TYR A 332 -15.81 -15.02 2.54
N TYR A 333 -15.15 -15.79 1.69
CA TYR A 333 -13.71 -15.92 1.63
C TYR A 333 -13.26 -15.35 0.29
N ILE A 334 -12.43 -14.31 0.31
CA ILE A 334 -11.81 -13.76 -0.88
C ILE A 334 -10.31 -13.90 -0.76
N GLU A 335 -9.64 -14.28 -1.84
CA GLU A 335 -8.19 -14.35 -1.85
C GLU A 335 -7.63 -13.91 -3.19
N GLY A 336 -6.47 -13.26 -3.16
CA GLY A 336 -5.59 -13.23 -4.31
C GLY A 336 -4.21 -13.78 -3.98
N TYR A 337 -3.63 -14.47 -4.96
CA TYR A 337 -2.32 -15.08 -4.88
C TYR A 337 -1.52 -14.90 -6.16
N VAL A 338 -0.20 -15.02 -6.04
CA VAL A 338 0.75 -14.82 -7.15
C VAL A 338 1.61 -16.05 -7.33
N PHE A 339 1.81 -16.46 -8.58
CA PHE A 339 2.90 -17.34 -9.00
C PHE A 339 3.87 -16.51 -9.84
N ALA A 340 5.16 -16.46 -9.48
CA ALA A 340 6.15 -15.68 -10.23
C ALA A 340 7.57 -16.20 -9.90
N PRO A 341 7.97 -17.35 -10.43
CA PRO A 341 9.26 -17.97 -10.09
C PRO A 341 10.43 -17.06 -10.49
N GLY A 342 11.42 -16.91 -9.59
CA GLY A 342 12.58 -16.03 -9.82
C GLY A 342 12.30 -14.52 -9.83
N GLN A 343 11.04 -14.08 -9.84
CA GLN A 343 10.67 -12.66 -9.90
C GLN A 343 10.39 -12.04 -8.54
N LYS A 344 10.50 -10.70 -8.48
CA LYS A 344 9.99 -9.89 -7.35
C LYS A 344 8.46 -9.91 -7.33
N LYS A 345 7.88 -10.04 -6.14
CA LYS A 345 6.44 -10.26 -5.94
C LYS A 345 5.75 -9.12 -5.21
N ARG A 346 6.50 -8.16 -4.65
CA ARG A 346 5.93 -6.99 -3.95
C ARG A 346 4.91 -6.24 -4.81
N ASN A 347 5.29 -5.86 -6.02
CA ASN A 347 4.44 -5.03 -6.87
C ASN A 347 3.19 -5.81 -7.32
N LEU A 348 3.35 -7.09 -7.68
CA LEU A 348 2.24 -7.98 -8.03
C LEU A 348 1.26 -8.13 -6.86
N MET A 349 1.75 -8.33 -5.64
CA MET A 349 0.91 -8.38 -4.44
C MET A 349 0.26 -7.04 -4.10
N GLN A 350 0.87 -5.90 -4.45
CA GLN A 350 0.23 -4.59 -4.32
C GLN A 350 -0.94 -4.41 -5.29
N GLU A 351 -0.84 -4.93 -6.51
CA GLU A 351 -1.95 -4.97 -7.46
C GLU A 351 -3.06 -5.90 -6.99
N ILE A 352 -2.72 -7.13 -6.57
CA ILE A 352 -3.68 -8.06 -5.96
C ILE A 352 -4.43 -7.38 -4.81
N ASN A 353 -3.71 -6.77 -3.88
CA ASN A 353 -4.32 -6.06 -2.76
C ASN A 353 -5.21 -4.89 -3.24
N SER A 354 -4.82 -4.16 -4.29
CA SER A 354 -5.66 -3.11 -4.88
C SER A 354 -6.98 -3.66 -5.42
N ILE A 355 -6.98 -4.87 -6.02
CA ILE A 355 -8.18 -5.54 -6.54
C ILE A 355 -9.06 -6.05 -5.41
N LEU A 356 -8.49 -6.79 -4.44
CA LEU A 356 -9.24 -7.31 -3.30
C LEU A 356 -9.99 -6.20 -2.57
N ASN A 357 -9.36 -5.04 -2.37
CA ASN A 357 -9.99 -3.87 -1.73
C ASN A 357 -11.18 -3.26 -2.51
N THR A 358 -11.44 -3.70 -3.74
CA THR A 358 -12.63 -3.28 -4.50
C THR A 358 -13.85 -4.15 -4.25
N PHE A 359 -13.69 -5.31 -3.60
CA PHE A 359 -14.78 -6.22 -3.26
C PHE A 359 -15.88 -5.55 -2.42
N GLU A 360 -17.14 -5.71 -2.82
CA GLU A 360 -18.36 -5.23 -2.13
C GLU A 360 -19.49 -6.25 -2.29
N ILE A 361 -20.31 -6.32 -1.25
CA ILE A 361 -21.46 -7.25 -1.11
C ILE A 361 -22.71 -6.52 -0.65
#